data_AF-A0A6G1C3F0-F1
#
_entry.id   AF-A0A6G1C3F0-F1
#
_cell.length_a   1.000
_cell.length_b   1.000
_cell.length_c   1.000
_cell.angle_alpha   90.00
_cell.angle_beta   90.00
_cell.angle_gamma   90.00
#
_symmetry.space_group_name_H-M   'P 1'
#
loop_
_entity.id
_entity.type
_entity.pdbx_description
1 polymer ?
#
loop_
_entity_poly.entity_id
_entity_poly.type
_entity_poly.pdbx_seq_one_letter_code
_entity_poly.pdbx_strand_id
1 'polypeptide(L)'
;MAAAEDVVVLIIGAGPAGLATAACKARWRVPYVVVERESCSASLWRQHTYDRLKLHLGKEFCELPHMAYPAGMPTYVPRKRFIEYLDGYGERFGIRPRYRTTVESVVYDGGRKRWAVSAWDVATNSEVKFVVQFLVVATGENSVTNIPPVPSLTGFAGETIHSSAYKSGRCYAGKSMLVIGAGNSGMEIAYDLATHGANTSIVVRRPEIFHNFEWSTDSWKATLI
;
A
#
# COMPACT_ATOMS: atom_id res chain seq x y z
N MET A 1 20.65 -4.82 27.98
CA MET A 1 20.31 -5.18 26.59
C MET A 1 18.93 -5.81 26.61
N ALA A 2 18.00 -5.38 25.75
CA ALA A 2 16.68 -5.99 25.67
C ALA A 2 16.84 -7.47 25.26
N ALA A 3 16.15 -8.39 25.96
CA ALA A 3 16.10 -9.79 25.59
C ALA A 3 15.40 -9.93 24.24
N ALA A 4 15.97 -10.73 23.34
CA ALA A 4 15.37 -10.95 22.02
C ALA A 4 14.19 -11.93 22.12
N GLU A 5 13.08 -11.59 21.50
CA GLU A 5 11.88 -12.43 21.44
C GLU A 5 12.06 -13.56 20.41
N ASP A 6 11.83 -14.81 20.81
CA ASP A 6 11.83 -15.94 19.90
C ASP A 6 10.49 -16.04 19.15
N VAL A 7 10.53 -15.90 17.83
CA VAL A 7 9.34 -15.87 16.96
C VAL A 7 9.44 -16.94 15.87
N VAL A 8 8.36 -17.69 15.65
CA VAL A 8 8.29 -18.66 14.55
C VAL A 8 8.21 -17.95 13.20
N VAL A 9 7.20 -17.10 13.00
CA VAL A 9 7.04 -16.30 11.78
C VAL A 9 6.93 -14.81 12.12
N LEU A 10 7.84 -13.98 11.61
CA LEU A 10 7.72 -12.53 11.69
C LEU A 10 7.24 -11.99 10.33
N ILE A 11 6.11 -11.28 10.34
CA ILE A 11 5.53 -10.62 9.17
C ILE A 11 5.76 -9.12 9.32
N ILE A 12 6.49 -8.53 8.37
CA ILE A 12 6.80 -7.09 8.36
C ILE A 12 5.81 -6.38 7.43
N GLY A 13 4.93 -5.58 8.00
CA GLY A 13 3.89 -4.81 7.31
C GLY A 13 2.49 -5.37 7.54
N ALA A 14 1.54 -4.49 7.86
CA ALA A 14 0.12 -4.77 8.04
C ALA A 14 -0.74 -4.21 6.90
N GLY A 15 -0.20 -4.20 5.68
CA GLY A 15 -0.98 -4.02 4.45
C GLY A 15 -1.75 -5.29 4.04
N PRO A 16 -2.46 -5.27 2.90
CA PRO A 16 -3.26 -6.41 2.43
C PRO A 16 -2.48 -7.74 2.39
N ALA A 17 -1.23 -7.73 1.90
CA ALA A 17 -0.38 -8.91 1.84
C ALA A 17 -0.01 -9.47 3.23
N GLY A 18 0.31 -8.59 4.18
CA GLY A 18 0.66 -8.97 5.55
C GLY A 18 -0.54 -9.53 6.31
N LEU A 19 -1.71 -8.88 6.17
CA LEU A 19 -2.97 -9.36 6.75
C LEU A 19 -3.38 -10.72 6.17
N ALA A 20 -3.32 -10.89 4.85
CA ALA A 20 -3.60 -12.17 4.20
C ALA A 20 -2.67 -13.28 4.69
N THR A 21 -1.37 -12.99 4.80
CA THR A 21 -0.39 -13.94 5.34
C THR A 21 -0.74 -14.34 6.77
N ALA A 22 -1.04 -13.36 7.63
CA ALA A 22 -1.41 -13.59 9.02
C ALA A 22 -2.69 -14.45 9.15
N ALA A 23 -3.71 -14.20 8.32
CA ALA A 23 -4.92 -15.01 8.29
C ALA A 23 -4.66 -16.46 7.88
N CYS A 24 -3.85 -16.69 6.86
CA CYS A 24 -3.45 -18.04 6.46
C CYS A 24 -2.71 -18.77 7.60
N LYS A 25 -1.80 -18.09 8.31
CA LYS A 25 -1.09 -18.65 9.46
C LYS A 25 -2.01 -18.93 10.65
N ALA A 26 -2.97 -18.04 10.93
CA ALA A 26 -3.98 -18.23 11.95
C ALA A 26 -4.82 -19.50 11.68
N ARG A 27 -5.24 -19.72 10.43
CA ARG A 27 -5.98 -20.94 10.04
C ARG A 27 -5.17 -22.22 10.23
N TRP A 28 -3.86 -22.17 9.97
CA TRP A 28 -2.97 -23.33 10.13
C TRP A 28 -2.38 -23.47 11.54
N ARG A 29 -2.78 -22.60 12.49
CA ARG A 29 -2.28 -22.60 13.88
C ARG A 29 -0.76 -22.48 13.97
N VAL A 30 -0.15 -21.76 13.02
CA VAL A 30 1.28 -21.46 13.04
C VAL A 30 1.47 -20.16 13.82
N PRO A 31 2.27 -20.13 14.90
CA PRO A 31 2.52 -18.90 15.65
C PRO A 31 3.17 -17.83 14.77
N TYR A 32 2.72 -16.57 14.90
CA TYR A 32 3.24 -15.46 14.13
C TYR A 32 3.19 -14.15 14.92
N VAL A 33 4.02 -13.20 14.53
CA VAL A 33 3.98 -11.80 14.95
C VAL A 33 3.89 -10.94 13.69
N VAL A 34 3.02 -9.93 13.70
CA VAL A 34 2.96 -8.89 12.67
C VAL A 34 3.48 -7.59 13.28
N VAL A 35 4.43 -6.95 12.62
CA VAL A 35 4.91 -5.60 12.99
C VAL A 35 4.55 -4.61 11.89
N GLU A 36 4.14 -3.41 12.27
CA GLU A 36 3.75 -2.33 11.36
C GLU A 36 4.38 -1.03 11.85
N ARG A 37 5.05 -0.31 10.95
CA ARG A 37 5.71 0.96 11.28
C ARG A 37 4.69 2.05 11.62
N GLU A 38 3.53 2.00 10.97
CA GLU A 38 2.48 3.00 11.15
C GLU A 38 1.58 2.68 12.35
N SER A 39 0.73 3.64 12.69
CA SER A 39 -0.25 3.50 13.78
C SER A 39 -1.51 2.71 13.39
N CYS A 40 -1.60 2.22 12.15
CA CYS A 40 -2.79 1.54 11.64
C CYS A 40 -2.44 0.54 10.53
N SER A 41 -3.33 -0.42 10.28
CA SER A 41 -3.24 -1.33 9.14
C SER A 41 -3.53 -0.60 7.83
N ALA A 42 -2.98 -1.10 6.72
CA ALA A 42 -3.21 -0.57 5.38
C ALA A 42 -3.00 0.95 5.27
N SER A 43 -1.97 1.45 5.95
CA SER A 43 -1.64 2.88 6.05
C SER A 43 -1.57 3.59 4.69
N LEU A 44 -1.01 2.95 3.67
CA LEU A 44 -1.02 3.46 2.29
C LEU A 44 -2.44 3.86 1.84
N TRP A 45 -3.41 2.96 2.04
CA TRP A 45 -4.81 3.19 1.69
C TRP A 45 -5.47 4.22 2.59
N ARG A 46 -5.12 4.29 3.87
CA ARG A 46 -5.72 5.26 4.81
C ARG A 46 -5.16 6.66 4.64
N GLN A 47 -3.87 6.81 4.42
CA GLN A 47 -3.15 8.07 4.60
C GLN A 47 -2.55 8.62 3.31
N HIS A 48 -2.23 7.77 2.32
CA HIS A 48 -1.41 8.17 1.16
C HIS A 48 -2.11 7.95 -0.19
N THR A 49 -3.44 7.95 -0.18
CA THR A 49 -4.28 7.88 -1.39
C THR A 49 -5.29 9.03 -1.42
N TYR A 50 -5.81 9.30 -2.61
CA TYR A 50 -6.86 10.28 -2.88
C TYR A 50 -8.26 9.73 -2.65
N ASP A 51 -9.21 10.61 -2.38
CA ASP A 51 -10.53 10.22 -1.86
C ASP A 51 -11.37 9.45 -2.88
N ARG A 52 -11.20 9.73 -4.17
CA ARG A 52 -11.94 9.11 -5.27
C ARG A 52 -11.46 7.70 -5.62
N LEU A 53 -10.31 7.28 -5.10
CA LEU A 53 -9.66 6.02 -5.49
C LEU A 53 -10.63 4.83 -5.40
N LYS A 54 -10.63 4.03 -6.46
CA LYS A 54 -11.25 2.70 -6.52
C LYS A 54 -10.20 1.69 -6.91
N LEU A 55 -10.42 0.41 -6.57
CA LEU A 55 -9.62 -0.65 -7.14
C LEU A 55 -9.81 -0.66 -8.67
N HIS A 56 -8.70 -0.79 -9.40
CA HIS A 56 -8.72 -0.82 -10.86
C HIS A 56 -9.08 -2.20 -11.43
N LEU A 57 -9.03 -3.25 -10.60
CA LEU A 57 -9.48 -4.60 -10.94
C LEU A 57 -10.87 -4.85 -10.36
N GLY A 58 -11.60 -5.77 -11.00
CA GLY A 58 -12.86 -6.29 -10.46
C GLY A 58 -12.64 -6.92 -9.09
N LYS A 59 -13.61 -6.74 -8.19
CA LYS A 59 -13.55 -7.18 -6.79
C LYS A 59 -13.18 -8.66 -6.65
N GLU A 60 -13.58 -9.50 -7.59
CA GLU A 60 -13.31 -10.94 -7.61
C GLU A 60 -11.80 -11.25 -7.64
N PHE A 61 -10.99 -10.35 -8.22
CA PHE A 61 -9.54 -10.46 -8.28
C PHE A 61 -8.83 -9.81 -7.08
N CYS A 62 -9.58 -9.17 -6.18
CA CYS A 62 -9.06 -8.42 -5.04
C CYS A 62 -9.53 -8.99 -3.71
N GLU A 63 -10.13 -10.17 -3.69
CA GLU A 63 -10.50 -10.87 -2.47
C GLU A 63 -9.25 -11.35 -1.74
N LEU A 64 -9.25 -11.22 -0.42
CA LEU A 64 -8.20 -11.82 0.39
C LEU A 64 -8.56 -13.26 0.71
N PRO A 65 -7.56 -14.14 0.89
CA PRO A 65 -7.80 -15.54 1.17
C PRO A 65 -8.82 -15.73 2.30
N HIS A 66 -9.80 -16.60 2.05
CA HIS A 66 -10.77 -17.07 3.05
C HIS A 66 -11.85 -16.05 3.45
N MET A 67 -11.95 -14.91 2.77
CA MET A 67 -13.02 -13.95 2.97
C MET A 67 -13.40 -13.28 1.65
N ALA A 68 -14.55 -13.65 1.11
CA ALA A 68 -15.13 -12.97 -0.04
C ALA A 68 -15.65 -11.57 0.32
N TYR A 69 -15.83 -10.71 -0.69
CA TYR A 69 -16.54 -9.44 -0.48
C TYR A 69 -18.01 -9.69 -0.10
N PRO A 70 -18.63 -8.80 0.71
CA PRO A 70 -20.04 -8.92 1.04
C PRO A 70 -20.93 -8.73 -0.21
N ALA A 71 -22.14 -9.30 -0.14
CA ALA A 71 -23.16 -9.06 -1.15
C ALA A 71 -23.43 -7.56 -1.29
N GLY A 72 -23.56 -7.07 -2.53
CA GLY A 72 -23.76 -5.64 -2.83
C GLY A 72 -22.48 -4.81 -2.92
N MET A 73 -21.29 -5.39 -2.71
CA MET A 73 -20.02 -4.69 -3.01
C MET A 73 -19.93 -4.37 -4.52
N PRO A 74 -19.74 -3.10 -4.93
CA PRO A 74 -19.50 -2.73 -6.32
C PRO A 74 -18.33 -3.47 -6.96
N THR A 75 -18.39 -3.67 -8.29
CA THR A 75 -17.32 -4.31 -9.06
C THR A 75 -15.96 -3.64 -8.85
N TYR A 76 -15.92 -2.31 -8.93
CA TYR A 76 -14.73 -1.51 -8.59
C TYR A 76 -14.90 -0.92 -7.19
N VAL A 77 -14.27 -1.58 -6.23
CA VAL A 77 -14.39 -1.31 -4.79
C VAL A 77 -13.84 0.08 -4.47
N PRO A 78 -14.65 1.00 -3.93
CA PRO A 78 -14.15 2.30 -3.47
C PRO A 78 -13.20 2.16 -2.29
N ARG A 79 -12.20 3.03 -2.20
CA ARG A 79 -11.19 3.07 -1.12
C ARG A 79 -11.79 2.87 0.27
N LYS A 80 -12.84 3.62 0.62
CA LYS A 80 -13.50 3.53 1.93
C LYS A 80 -14.00 2.11 2.22
N ARG A 81 -14.65 1.48 1.25
CA ARG A 81 -15.19 0.13 1.38
C ARG A 81 -14.09 -0.93 1.41
N PHE A 82 -13.00 -0.72 0.68
CA PHE A 82 -11.82 -1.59 0.76
C PHE A 82 -11.20 -1.55 2.17
N ILE A 83 -11.09 -0.36 2.76
CA ILE A 83 -10.60 -0.19 4.13
C ILE A 83 -11.51 -0.90 5.14
N GLU A 84 -12.84 -0.69 5.05
CA GLU A 84 -13.84 -1.40 5.88
C GLU A 84 -13.69 -2.93 5.76
N TYR A 85 -13.47 -3.43 4.54
CA TYR A 85 -13.22 -4.84 4.29
C TYR A 85 -11.93 -5.35 4.98
N LEU A 86 -10.83 -4.59 4.93
CA LEU A 86 -9.58 -4.95 5.61
C LEU A 86 -9.69 -4.92 7.14
N ASP A 87 -10.45 -3.97 7.69
CA ASP A 87 -10.75 -3.91 9.12
C ASP A 87 -11.52 -5.15 9.57
N GLY A 88 -12.62 -5.47 8.88
CA GLY A 88 -13.39 -6.69 9.14
C GLY A 88 -12.58 -7.98 8.95
N TYR A 89 -11.63 -7.98 8.01
CA TYR A 89 -10.70 -9.09 7.81
C TYR A 89 -9.78 -9.29 9.03
N GLY A 90 -9.17 -8.21 9.52
CA GLY A 90 -8.34 -8.24 10.74
C GLY A 90 -9.10 -8.72 11.97
N GLU A 91 -10.34 -8.26 12.13
CA GLU A 91 -11.24 -8.70 13.22
C GLU A 91 -11.58 -10.19 13.12
N ARG A 92 -12.04 -10.64 11.95
CA ARG A 92 -12.48 -12.02 11.70
C ARG A 92 -11.40 -13.06 11.99
N PHE A 93 -10.15 -12.75 11.64
CA PHE A 93 -9.02 -13.67 11.84
C PHE A 93 -8.24 -13.39 13.14
N GLY A 94 -8.69 -12.46 13.97
CA GLY A 94 -8.04 -12.14 15.24
C GLY A 94 -6.63 -11.56 15.07
N ILE A 95 -6.34 -10.91 13.95
CA ILE A 95 -5.01 -10.38 13.64
C ILE A 95 -4.80 -9.12 14.47
N ARG A 96 -3.67 -9.05 15.19
CA ARG A 96 -3.30 -7.92 16.05
C ARG A 96 -1.86 -7.49 15.74
N PRO A 97 -1.65 -6.59 14.76
CA PRO A 97 -0.33 -6.06 14.49
C PRO A 97 0.22 -5.26 15.67
N ARG A 98 1.52 -5.36 15.90
CA ARG A 98 2.26 -4.43 16.75
C ARG A 98 2.54 -3.19 15.93
N TYR A 99 1.71 -2.17 16.14
CA TYR A 99 1.81 -0.89 15.47
C TYR A 99 2.95 -0.06 16.03
N ARG A 100 3.40 0.92 15.25
CA ARG A 100 4.50 1.82 15.60
C ARG A 100 5.82 1.09 15.90
N THR A 101 6.02 -0.07 15.26
CA THR A 101 7.23 -0.88 15.34
C THR A 101 7.90 -0.91 13.97
N THR A 102 9.00 -0.17 13.83
CA THR A 102 9.75 -0.07 12.57
C THR A 102 10.88 -1.09 12.57
N VAL A 103 10.88 -2.04 11.63
CA VAL A 103 12.04 -2.91 11.43
C VAL A 103 13.15 -2.13 10.72
N GLU A 104 14.33 -2.11 11.32
CA GLU A 104 15.48 -1.33 10.85
C GLU A 104 16.54 -2.21 10.16
N SER A 105 16.70 -3.45 10.64
CA SER A 105 17.66 -4.39 10.06
C SER A 105 17.24 -5.84 10.23
N VAL A 106 17.64 -6.67 9.27
CA VAL A 106 17.43 -8.12 9.28
C VAL A 106 18.72 -8.78 8.81
N VAL A 107 19.25 -9.71 9.61
CA VAL A 107 20.47 -10.46 9.29
C VAL A 107 20.19 -11.96 9.46
N TYR A 108 20.56 -12.76 8.47
CA TYR A 108 20.47 -14.21 8.60
C TYR A 108 21.72 -14.78 9.30
N ASP A 109 21.50 -15.49 10.41
CA ASP A 109 22.53 -16.27 11.07
C ASP A 109 22.51 -17.70 10.52
N GLY A 110 23.45 -18.00 9.62
CA GLY A 110 23.58 -19.32 9.02
C GLY A 110 23.96 -20.43 9.99
N GLY A 111 24.65 -20.11 11.10
CA GLY A 111 25.01 -21.08 12.13
C GLY A 111 23.81 -21.51 12.96
N ARG A 112 22.93 -20.55 13.29
CA ARG A 112 21.69 -20.82 14.03
C ARG A 112 20.52 -21.21 13.14
N LYS A 113 20.62 -20.97 11.82
CA LYS A 113 19.52 -21.08 10.85
C LYS A 113 18.30 -20.24 11.27
N ARG A 114 18.57 -19.02 11.77
CA ARG A 114 17.56 -18.07 12.27
C ARG A 114 17.89 -16.68 11.74
N TRP A 115 16.88 -15.82 11.69
CA TRP A 115 17.05 -14.39 11.41
C TRP A 115 17.17 -13.62 12.72
N ALA A 116 18.13 -12.71 12.81
CA ALA A 116 18.18 -11.67 13.82
C ALA A 116 17.56 -10.40 13.23
N VAL A 117 16.52 -9.88 13.88
CA VAL A 117 15.79 -8.68 13.44
C VAL A 117 15.86 -7.63 14.53
N SER A 118 16.27 -6.42 14.14
CA SER A 118 16.25 -5.25 15.03
C SER A 118 15.15 -4.31 14.57
N ALA A 119 14.35 -3.85 15.53
CA ALA A 119 13.25 -2.93 15.30
C ALA A 119 13.23 -1.84 16.38
N TRP A 120 12.61 -0.71 16.06
CA TRP A 120 12.37 0.39 16.98
C TRP A 120 10.87 0.49 17.28
N ASP A 121 10.51 0.41 18.56
CA ASP A 121 9.15 0.69 19.02
C ASP A 121 9.04 2.15 19.43
N VAL A 122 8.22 2.91 18.70
CA VAL A 122 8.05 4.35 18.95
C VAL A 122 7.21 4.61 20.19
N ALA A 123 6.30 3.69 20.57
CA ALA A 123 5.45 3.87 21.74
C ALA A 123 6.24 3.74 23.04
N THR A 124 7.20 2.81 23.10
CA THR A 124 8.09 2.63 24.25
C THR A 124 9.43 3.36 24.10
N ASN A 125 9.70 3.95 22.93
CA ASN A 125 10.94 4.61 22.57
C ASN A 125 12.17 3.73 22.84
N SER A 126 12.11 2.47 22.37
CA SER A 126 13.12 1.47 22.68
C SER A 126 13.36 0.50 21.54
N GLU A 127 14.57 -0.05 21.50
CA GLU A 127 14.94 -1.16 20.63
C GLU A 127 14.21 -2.45 21.04
N VAL A 128 13.66 -3.15 20.04
CA VAL A 128 13.06 -4.47 20.14
C VAL A 128 13.85 -5.42 19.25
N LYS A 129 14.19 -6.61 19.77
CA LYS A 129 14.92 -7.63 19.03
C LYS A 129 14.09 -8.87 18.86
N PHE A 130 14.16 -9.48 17.68
CA PHE A 130 13.55 -10.77 17.40
C PHE A 130 14.59 -11.76 16.91
N VAL A 131 14.45 -13.02 17.34
CA VAL A 131 15.12 -14.18 16.73
C VAL A 131 14.03 -14.97 16.02
N VAL A 132 14.09 -15.05 14.70
CA VAL A 132 12.97 -15.50 13.87
C VAL A 132 13.33 -16.75 13.07
N GLN A 133 12.42 -17.72 12.92
CA GLN A 133 12.64 -18.86 12.02
C GLN A 133 12.32 -18.50 10.57
N PHE A 134 11.15 -17.92 10.33
CA PHE A 134 10.68 -17.52 9.00
C PHE A 134 10.33 -16.04 8.95
N LEU A 135 10.85 -15.35 7.94
CA LEU A 135 10.58 -13.94 7.71
C LEU A 135 9.65 -13.76 6.51
N VAL A 136 8.62 -12.93 6.66
CA VAL A 136 7.77 -12.48 5.54
C VAL A 136 7.89 -10.96 5.42
N VAL A 137 8.37 -10.50 4.28
CA VAL A 137 8.46 -9.06 3.97
C VAL A 137 7.21 -8.66 3.18
N ALA A 138 6.31 -7.92 3.83
CA ALA A 138 5.03 -7.46 3.29
C ALA A 138 4.90 -5.93 3.36
N THR A 139 6.03 -5.22 3.18
CA THR A 139 6.13 -3.75 3.28
C THR A 139 5.48 -3.00 2.13
N GLY A 140 5.20 -3.69 1.02
CA GLY A 140 4.69 -3.10 -0.21
C GLY A 140 5.77 -2.39 -1.03
N GLU A 141 5.42 -2.07 -2.28
CA GLU A 141 6.32 -1.43 -3.26
C GLU A 141 6.15 0.10 -3.31
N ASN A 142 4.93 0.60 -3.03
CA ASN A 142 4.56 2.01 -3.21
C ASN A 142 4.70 2.86 -1.94
N SER A 143 5.50 2.42 -0.96
CA SER A 143 5.60 3.08 0.36
C SER A 143 6.60 4.23 0.41
N VAL A 144 7.41 4.41 -0.62
CA VAL A 144 8.44 5.46 -0.71
C VAL A 144 8.08 6.44 -1.82
N THR A 145 7.95 7.71 -1.45
CA THR A 145 7.70 8.78 -2.42
C THR A 145 8.99 9.05 -3.22
N ASN A 146 8.87 9.11 -4.54
CA ASN A 146 9.99 9.43 -5.43
C ASN A 146 9.67 10.69 -6.22
N ILE A 147 10.31 11.79 -5.87
CA ILE A 147 10.26 13.04 -6.63
C ILE A 147 11.60 13.16 -7.35
N PRO A 148 11.66 12.98 -8.68
CA PRO A 148 12.92 13.12 -9.40
C PRO A 148 13.41 14.57 -9.32
N PRO A 149 14.73 14.81 -9.27
CA PRO A 149 15.25 16.16 -9.30
C PRO A 149 14.87 16.83 -10.62
N VAL A 150 14.13 17.94 -10.55
CA VAL A 150 13.83 18.79 -11.69
C VAL A 150 14.52 20.13 -11.44
N PRO A 151 15.62 20.45 -12.15
CA PRO A 151 16.41 21.66 -11.88
C PRO A 151 15.60 22.96 -11.90
N SER A 152 14.52 23.01 -12.68
CA SER A 152 13.64 24.18 -12.76
C SER A 152 12.61 24.29 -11.63
N LEU A 153 12.40 23.25 -10.81
CA LEU A 153 11.45 23.30 -9.68
C LEU A 153 11.91 24.23 -8.55
N THR A 154 13.22 24.38 -8.34
CA THR A 154 13.79 25.22 -7.27
C THR A 154 13.46 26.71 -7.38
N GLY A 155 13.11 27.20 -8.57
CA GLY A 155 12.67 28.57 -8.82
C GLY A 155 11.17 28.73 -9.06
N PHE A 156 10.40 27.64 -8.94
CA PHE A 156 8.97 27.68 -9.20
C PHE A 156 8.22 28.26 -8.01
N ALA A 157 7.54 29.38 -8.20
CA ALA A 157 6.79 30.07 -7.15
C ALA A 157 5.46 29.39 -6.77
N GLY A 158 5.03 28.40 -7.56
CA GLY A 158 3.79 27.66 -7.30
C GLY A 158 3.98 26.49 -6.34
N GLU A 159 2.86 25.97 -5.83
CA GLU A 159 2.85 24.80 -4.98
C GLU A 159 3.21 23.53 -5.77
N THR A 160 4.00 22.65 -5.16
CA THR A 160 4.40 21.37 -5.74
C THR A 160 4.14 20.27 -4.73
N ILE A 161 3.42 19.23 -5.15
CA ILE A 161 3.09 18.09 -4.32
C ILE A 161 3.26 16.79 -5.10
N HIS A 162 3.63 15.72 -4.40
CA HIS A 162 3.61 14.38 -4.96
C HIS A 162 2.19 13.78 -4.89
N SER A 163 1.89 12.79 -5.73
CA SER A 163 0.59 12.11 -5.78
C SER A 163 0.15 11.52 -4.43
N SER A 164 1.10 11.08 -3.60
CA SER A 164 0.85 10.56 -2.25
C SER A 164 0.27 11.59 -1.28
N ALA A 165 0.50 12.90 -1.52
CA ALA A 165 -0.04 14.00 -0.74
C ALA A 165 -1.38 14.54 -1.30
N TYR A 166 -1.69 14.26 -2.57
CA TYR A 166 -2.93 14.69 -3.20
C TYR A 166 -4.16 14.00 -2.59
N LYS A 167 -5.24 14.76 -2.36
CA LYS A 167 -6.50 14.26 -1.78
C LYS A 167 -7.70 14.40 -2.69
N SER A 168 -7.90 15.59 -3.26
CA SER A 168 -9.05 15.90 -4.11
C SER A 168 -8.78 17.13 -4.97
N GLY A 169 -9.41 17.18 -6.14
CA GLY A 169 -9.38 18.30 -7.07
C GLY A 169 -10.13 19.55 -6.59
N ARG A 170 -10.99 19.43 -5.57
CA ARG A 170 -11.86 20.52 -5.08
C ARG A 170 -11.12 21.82 -4.74
N CYS A 171 -9.90 21.72 -4.20
CA CYS A 171 -9.10 22.88 -3.79
C CYS A 171 -8.38 23.60 -4.96
N TYR A 172 -8.57 23.12 -6.19
CA TYR A 172 -7.84 23.58 -7.37
C TYR A 172 -8.74 24.15 -8.47
N ALA A 173 -10.03 24.35 -8.20
CA ALA A 173 -10.95 24.99 -9.13
C ALA A 173 -10.40 26.36 -9.62
N GLY A 174 -10.40 26.56 -10.93
CA GLY A 174 -9.87 27.77 -11.58
C GLY A 174 -8.35 27.92 -11.60
N LYS A 175 -7.58 27.01 -10.97
CA LYS A 175 -6.12 27.04 -10.98
C LYS A 175 -5.57 26.32 -12.22
N SER A 176 -4.41 26.77 -12.69
CA SER A 176 -3.62 26.06 -13.71
C SER A 176 -2.77 24.97 -13.05
N MET A 177 -2.96 23.73 -13.47
CA MET A 177 -2.35 22.55 -12.87
C MET A 177 -1.56 21.77 -13.91
N LEU A 178 -0.34 21.36 -13.53
CA LEU A 178 0.51 20.51 -14.35
C LEU A 178 0.71 19.16 -13.64
N VAL A 179 0.23 18.09 -14.24
CA VAL A 179 0.45 16.72 -13.76
C VAL A 179 1.61 16.10 -14.52
N ILE A 180 2.64 15.64 -13.80
CA ILE A 180 3.84 15.04 -14.39
C ILE A 180 3.71 13.51 -14.29
N GLY A 181 3.61 12.83 -15.43
CA GLY A 181 3.45 11.38 -15.54
C GLY A 181 2.02 10.95 -15.88
N ALA A 182 1.89 9.88 -16.68
CA ALA A 182 0.61 9.33 -17.17
C ALA A 182 0.32 7.90 -16.68
N GLY A 183 1.02 7.40 -15.66
CA GLY A 183 0.59 6.18 -14.99
C GLY A 183 -0.78 6.34 -14.31
N ASN A 184 -1.35 5.26 -13.78
CA ASN A 184 -2.69 5.23 -13.17
C ASN A 184 -2.98 6.41 -12.23
N SER A 185 -2.04 6.74 -11.34
CA SER A 185 -2.21 7.89 -10.43
C SER A 185 -2.25 9.23 -11.16
N GLY A 186 -1.38 9.45 -12.15
CA GLY A 186 -1.33 10.70 -12.91
C GLY A 186 -2.61 10.94 -13.70
N MET A 187 -3.11 9.90 -14.37
CA MET A 187 -4.38 9.98 -15.13
C MET A 187 -5.58 10.25 -14.21
N GLU A 188 -5.71 9.52 -13.11
CA GLU A 188 -6.81 9.70 -12.16
C GLU A 188 -6.79 11.10 -11.52
N ILE A 189 -5.61 11.59 -11.13
CA ILE A 189 -5.45 12.94 -10.56
C ILE A 189 -5.78 14.01 -11.60
N ALA A 190 -5.29 13.87 -12.83
CA ALA A 190 -5.58 14.83 -13.89
C ALA A 190 -7.08 14.88 -14.21
N TYR A 191 -7.72 13.72 -14.27
CA TYR A 191 -9.17 13.62 -14.45
C TYR A 191 -9.93 14.23 -13.27
N ASP A 192 -9.51 13.98 -12.01
CA ASP A 192 -10.16 14.56 -10.84
C ASP A 192 -10.00 16.09 -10.78
N LEU A 193 -8.84 16.63 -11.15
CA LEU A 193 -8.61 18.06 -11.27
C LEU A 193 -9.49 18.71 -12.33
N ALA A 194 -9.52 18.14 -13.54
CA ALA A 194 -10.33 18.65 -14.65
C ALA A 194 -11.83 18.63 -14.31
N THR A 195 -12.32 17.54 -13.71
CA THR A 195 -13.73 17.43 -13.30
C THR A 195 -14.13 18.39 -12.17
N HIS A 196 -13.17 18.90 -11.41
CA HIS A 196 -13.38 19.96 -10.40
C HIS A 196 -13.06 21.38 -10.93
N GLY A 197 -12.90 21.56 -12.24
CA GLY A 197 -12.77 22.88 -12.87
C GLY A 197 -11.37 23.49 -12.82
N ALA A 198 -10.33 22.69 -12.58
CA ALA A 198 -8.95 23.14 -12.75
C ALA A 198 -8.55 23.12 -14.23
N ASN A 199 -7.75 24.10 -14.67
CA ASN A 199 -7.14 24.10 -16.00
C ASN A 199 -5.94 23.14 -16.01
N THR A 200 -6.18 21.88 -16.41
CA THR A 200 -5.25 20.77 -16.17
C THR A 200 -4.49 20.37 -17.44
N SER A 201 -3.16 20.30 -17.34
CA SER A 201 -2.28 19.77 -18.38
C SER A 201 -1.51 18.55 -17.87
N ILE A 202 -1.20 17.60 -18.74
CA ILE A 202 -0.43 16.39 -18.41
C ILE A 202 0.86 16.37 -19.21
N VAL A 203 2.00 16.15 -18.54
CA VAL A 203 3.30 15.92 -19.16
C VAL A 203 3.59 14.44 -19.19
N VAL A 204 3.80 13.93 -20.40
CA VAL A 204 4.03 12.51 -20.66
C VAL A 204 5.39 12.34 -21.32
N ARG A 205 6.32 11.63 -20.67
CA ARG A 205 7.69 11.44 -21.18
C ARG A 205 7.76 10.41 -22.32
N ARG A 206 6.92 9.39 -22.28
CA ARG A 206 6.79 8.34 -23.29
C ARG A 206 5.31 8.09 -23.54
N PRO A 207 4.85 7.97 -24.79
CA PRO A 207 3.45 7.60 -25.03
C PRO A 207 3.20 6.22 -24.40
N GLU A 208 2.47 6.19 -23.28
CA GLU A 208 2.01 4.93 -22.69
C GLU A 208 0.91 4.37 -23.62
N ILE A 209 1.01 3.09 -23.98
CA ILE A 209 0.03 2.42 -24.84
C ILE A 209 -1.24 2.26 -24.01
N PHE A 210 -2.27 3.02 -24.36
CA PHE A 210 -3.60 2.92 -23.77
C PHE A 210 -4.14 1.50 -23.97
N HIS A 211 -4.36 0.75 -22.90
CA HIS A 211 -5.12 -0.49 -22.96
C HIS A 211 -6.59 -0.18 -22.66
N ASN A 212 -7.39 0.00 -23.71
CA ASN A 212 -8.82 -0.28 -23.58
C ASN A 212 -8.96 -1.79 -23.46
N PHE A 213 -9.29 -2.29 -22.26
CA PHE A 213 -9.70 -3.68 -22.10
C PHE A 213 -11.07 -3.88 -22.74
N GLU A 214 -11.10 -4.25 -24.02
CA GLU A 214 -12.22 -5.01 -24.58
C GLU A 214 -12.08 -6.45 -24.09
N TRP A 215 -13.03 -6.89 -23.27
CA TRP A 215 -13.13 -8.28 -22.85
C TRP A 215 -13.61 -9.12 -24.04
N SER A 216 -12.67 -9.64 -24.83
CA SER A 216 -12.92 -10.79 -25.71
C SER A 216 -12.82 -12.07 -24.87
N THR A 217 -13.85 -12.90 -24.90
CA THR A 217 -13.88 -14.21 -24.22
C THR A 217 -12.95 -15.25 -24.86
N ASP A 218 -12.32 -14.92 -25.98
CA ASP A 218 -11.47 -15.84 -26.71
C ASP A 218 -9.98 -15.44 -26.60
N SER A 219 -9.21 -16.35 -25.99
CA SER A 219 -7.75 -16.40 -25.89
C SER A 219 -7.07 -15.67 -24.71
N TRP A 220 -6.73 -16.47 -23.70
CA TRP A 220 -5.86 -16.15 -22.58
C TRP A 220 -4.40 -16.00 -23.03
N LYS A 221 -3.98 -14.81 -23.45
CA LYS A 221 -2.55 -14.43 -23.49
C LYS A 221 -2.40 -12.96 -23.10
N ALA A 222 -2.23 -12.70 -21.80
CA ALA A 222 -1.70 -11.44 -21.32
C ALA A 222 -0.18 -11.60 -21.16
N THR A 223 0.59 -10.95 -22.03
CA THR A 223 2.02 -10.72 -21.84
C THR A 223 2.16 -9.40 -21.07
N LEU A 224 2.62 -9.48 -19.82
CA LEU A 224 3.02 -8.32 -19.03
C LEU A 224 4.42 -7.89 -19.48
N ILE A 225 4.59 -6.62 -19.83
CA ILE A 225 5.89 -5.92 -19.92
C ILE A 225 5.89 -4.83 -18.86
#